data_AF-A0A7Y0N0V4-F1
#
_entry.id   AF-A0A7Y0N0V4-F1
#
_cell.length_a   1.000
_cell.length_b   1.000
_cell.length_c   1.000
_cell.angle_alpha   90.00
_cell.angle_beta   90.00
_cell.angle_gamma   90.00
#
_symmetry.space_group_name_H-M   'P 1'
#
loop_
_entity.id
_entity.type
_entity.pdbx_description
1 polymer ?
#
loop_
_entity_poly.entity_id
_entity_poly.type
_entity_poly.pdbx_seq_one_letter_code
_entity_poly.pdbx_strand_id
1 'polypeptide(L)' 'LQGVDSVMCPTEKRIAAWEKLVELLPDSYFEQACTEVELAEAPKYAEDITNGQVTGRVVIKL' A
#
# COMPACT_ATOMS: atom_id res chain seq x y z
N LEU A 1 -11.42 9.29 -9.52
CA LEU A 1 -10.09 8.76 -9.91
C LEU A 1 -9.35 9.85 -10.66
N GLN A 2 -8.16 10.27 -10.22
CA GLN A 2 -7.39 11.38 -10.80
C GLN A 2 -6.70 11.03 -12.15
N GLY A 3 -7.24 10.06 -12.90
CA GLY A 3 -6.64 9.60 -14.17
C GLY A 3 -5.31 8.86 -14.04
N VAL A 4 -4.92 8.41 -12.84
CA VAL A 4 -3.68 7.67 -12.60
C VAL A 4 -3.90 6.19 -12.89
N ASP A 5 -3.23 5.65 -13.91
CA ASP A 5 -3.14 4.22 -14.19
C ASP A 5 -1.79 3.66 -13.73
N SER A 6 -1.81 2.88 -12.65
CA SER A 6 -0.63 2.20 -12.13
C SER A 6 -0.39 0.84 -12.79
N VAL A 7 -1.37 0.26 -13.50
CA VAL A 7 -1.30 -1.09 -14.04
C VAL A 7 -0.46 -1.11 -15.31
N MET A 8 -0.67 -0.17 -16.23
CA MET A 8 0.06 -0.12 -17.52
C MET A 8 1.25 0.84 -17.53
N CYS A 9 1.69 1.32 -16.35
CA CYS A 9 2.84 2.23 -16.24
C CYS A 9 4.14 1.59 -16.81
N PRO A 10 4.88 2.25 -17.71
CA PRO A 10 6.16 1.77 -18.22
C PRO A 10 7.20 1.50 -17.11
N THR A 11 8.06 0.52 -17.31
CA THR A 11 9.06 0.09 -16.31
C THR A 11 9.96 1.23 -15.84
N GLU A 12 10.46 2.06 -16.75
CA GLU A 12 11.34 3.21 -16.42
C GLU A 12 10.66 4.19 -15.46
N LYS A 13 9.36 4.47 -15.67
CA LYS A 13 8.58 5.34 -14.79
C LYS A 13 8.34 4.70 -13.42
N ARG A 14 8.18 3.37 -13.35
CA ARG A 14 8.03 2.66 -12.07
C ARG A 14 9.31 2.74 -11.24
N ILE A 15 10.47 2.52 -11.86
CA ILE A 15 11.77 2.59 -11.19
C ILE A 15 11.97 3.99 -10.61
N ALA A 16 11.81 5.03 -11.43
CA ALA A 16 11.95 6.41 -10.98
C ALA A 16 10.95 6.79 -9.86
N ALA A 17 9.74 6.22 -9.88
CA ALA A 17 8.75 6.44 -8.82
C ALA A 17 9.16 5.77 -7.50
N TRP A 18 9.71 4.55 -7.55
CA TRP A 18 10.19 3.84 -6.36
C TRP A 18 11.43 4.49 -5.74
N GLU A 19 12.38 4.95 -6.57
CA GLU A 19 13.55 5.70 -6.10
C GLU A 19 13.12 6.97 -5.35
N LYS A 20 12.22 7.75 -5.94
CA LYS A 20 11.64 8.93 -5.27
C LYS A 20 10.87 8.60 -4.00
N LEU A 21 10.18 7.47 -3.96
CA LEU A 21 9.40 7.06 -2.79
C LEU A 21 10.32 6.88 -1.57
N VAL A 22 11.51 6.32 -1.76
CA VAL A 22 12.53 6.18 -0.69
C VAL A 22 13.09 7.54 -0.26
N GLU A 23 13.26 8.50 -1.18
CA GLU A 23 13.72 9.85 -0.84
C GLU A 23 12.66 10.67 -0.09
N LEU A 24 11.38 10.45 -0.38
CA LEU A 24 10.28 11.29 0.09
C LEU A 24 9.62 10.78 1.37
N LEU A 25 9.61 9.46 1.61
CA LEU A 25 8.95 8.88 2.77
C LEU A 25 9.99 8.49 3.83
N PRO A 26 9.91 9.05 5.05
CA PRO A 26 10.79 8.62 6.14
C PRO A 26 10.41 7.21 6.60
N ASP A 27 11.38 6.45 7.12
CA ASP A 27 11.15 5.09 7.62
C ASP A 27 10.01 5.01 8.66
N SER A 28 9.89 6.04 9.50
CA SER A 28 8.83 6.16 10.51
C SER A 28 7.42 6.22 9.92
N TYR A 29 7.27 6.55 8.63
CA TYR A 29 5.97 6.51 7.94
C TYR A 29 5.40 5.10 7.93
N PHE A 30 6.23 4.08 7.70
CA PHE A 30 5.80 2.69 7.60
C PHE A 30 5.43 2.09 8.94
N GLU A 31 6.02 2.57 10.04
CA GLU A 31 5.65 2.14 11.40
C GLU A 31 4.29 2.68 11.84
N GLN A 32 3.94 3.90 11.41
CA GLN A 32 2.72 4.58 11.86
C GLN A 32 1.52 4.34 10.94
N ALA A 33 1.75 4.03 9.67
CA ALA A 33 0.71 3.91 8.66
C ALA A 33 0.24 2.47 8.38
N CYS A 34 0.90 1.46 8.97
CA CYS A 34 0.69 0.07 8.68
C CYS A 34 0.06 -0.70 9.85
N THR A 35 -1.04 -1.40 9.58
CA THR A 35 -1.61 -2.43 10.45
C THR A 35 -1.06 -3.78 9.99
N GLU A 36 -0.25 -4.45 10.81
CA GLU A 36 0.27 -5.79 10.50
C GLU A 36 -0.77 -6.86 10.87
N VAL A 37 -1.02 -7.81 9.96
CA VAL A 37 -2.00 -8.89 10.12
C VAL A 37 -1.41 -10.21 9.63
N GLU A 38 -1.93 -11.32 10.16
CA GLU A 38 -1.57 -12.65 9.68
C GLU A 38 -2.30 -12.97 8.37
N LEU A 39 -1.72 -13.86 7.54
CA LEU A 39 -2.34 -14.27 6.26
C LEU A 39 -3.77 -14.78 6.43
N ALA A 40 -4.07 -15.45 7.54
CA ALA A 40 -5.40 -15.98 7.85
C ALA A 40 -6.48 -14.88 8.00
N GLU A 41 -6.08 -13.64 8.30
CA GLU A 41 -6.98 -12.51 8.50
C GLU A 41 -7.30 -11.77 7.19
N ALA A 42 -6.58 -12.07 6.11
CA ALA A 42 -6.74 -11.40 4.81
C ALA A 42 -8.20 -11.40 4.28
N PRO A 43 -8.99 -12.48 4.38
CA PRO A 43 -10.39 -12.47 3.92
C PRO A 43 -11.24 -11.43 4.66
N LYS A 44 -11.06 -11.29 5.97
CA LYS A 44 -11.80 -10.32 6.80
C LYS A 44 -11.44 -8.89 6.40
N TYR A 45 -10.15 -8.57 6.31
CA TYR A 45 -9.71 -7.23 5.91
C TYR A 45 -10.09 -6.88 4.47
N ALA A 46 -10.21 -7.88 3.59
CA ALA A 46 -10.72 -7.69 2.23
C ALA A 46 -12.23 -7.33 2.20
N GLU A 47 -13.03 -7.85 3.12
CA GLU A 47 -14.43 -7.42 3.29
C GLU A 47 -14.47 -5.99 3.85
N ASP A 48 -13.74 -5.75 4.94
CA ASP A 48 -13.70 -4.46 5.64
C ASP A 48 -13.27 -3.31 4.69
N ILE A 49 -12.27 -3.52 3.82
CA ILE A 49 -11.82 -2.49 2.87
C ILE A 49 -12.90 -2.14 1.85
N THR A 50 -13.68 -3.12 1.38
CA THR A 50 -14.78 -2.87 0.44
C THR A 50 -15.95 -2.14 1.09
N ASN A 51 -16.13 -2.30 2.40
CA ASN A 51 -17.11 -1.57 3.21
C ASN A 51 -16.58 -0.21 3.70
N GLY A 52 -15.35 0.19 3.33
CA GLY A 52 -14.75 1.45 3.75
C GLY A 52 -14.36 1.51 5.23
N GLN A 53 -14.19 0.35 5.88
CA GLN A 53 -13.89 0.21 7.30
C GLN A 53 -12.38 0.12 7.58
N VAL A 54 -11.55 0.15 6.55
CA VAL A 54 -10.08 0.14 6.64
C VAL A 54 -9.54 1.55 6.36
N THR A 55 -8.70 2.04 7.26
CA THR A 55 -7.90 3.25 7.06
C THR A 55 -6.40 2.89 7.03
N GLY A 56 -5.60 3.69 6.33
CA GLY A 56 -4.16 3.45 6.23
C GLY A 56 -3.81 2.28 5.30
N ARG A 57 -2.78 1.52 5.68
CA ARG A 57 -2.27 0.37 4.93
C ARG A 57 -2.33 -0.88 5.82
N VAL A 58 -2.67 -2.02 5.23
CA VAL A 58 -2.59 -3.33 5.90
C VAL A 58 -1.40 -4.08 5.30
N VAL A 59 -0.54 -4.62 6.15
CA VAL A 59 0.64 -5.41 5.75
C VAL A 59 0.45 -6.84 6.22
N ILE A 60 0.53 -7.78 5.29
CA ILE A 60 0.41 -9.21 5.61
C ILE A 60 1.78 -9.73 6.00
N LYS A 61 1.89 -10.28 7.21
CA LYS A 61 3.04 -11.06 7.65
C LYS A 61 2.94 -12.47 7.09
N LEU A 62 4.02 -12.96 6.48
CA LEU A 62 4.13 -14.30 5.89
C LEU A 62 5.10 -15.17 6.69
#